data_AF-U5EK67-F1
#
_entry.id   AF-U5EK67-F1
#
_cell.length_a   1.000
_cell.length_b   1.000
_cell.length_c   1.000
_cell.angle_alpha   90.00
_cell.angle_beta   90.00
_cell.angle_gamma   90.00
#
_symmetry.space_group_name_H-M   'P 1'
#
loop_
_entity.id
_entity.type
_entity.pdbx_description
1 polymer ?
#
loop_
_entity_poly.entity_id
_entity_poly.type
_entity_poly.pdbx_seq_one_letter_code
_entity_poly.pdbx_strand_id
1 'polypeptide(L)'
;MCPSAAATDWLRNDSGSRFVGVGMTKLERPQNTVRFVVVAPDGRRSAEWRVWTGSGKKVTDELYMTPRARAGEFKFSLHSSNYAQLGHIEKARAAMRPGDQYATDRWEIPQVPIVGNWRAALCLWFPESELRQTPDGSLSSSVVKIPAAPPGQATAVIAAFGTATDSLDGLTVAGVLDQASGGKIALIHLPINIPPLLVPALHAREASRIPLQIPGFAPTEPFAWELVPGKDGGRLVVEFAPPERGAALPPLPPLIGTVLPWTEVPVSFLDLLPEPYREFSLACAILVYGPNGTSRLYVDQHARCDHTSLGAECQQLCDDVDRGHVDQIWQPLPTGELHRIISTRRVLEEAGIDPDNPVLM
;
A
#
# COMPACT_ATOMS: atom_id res chain seq x y z
N MET A 1 7.66 -13.21 -4.06
CA MET A 1 8.50 -13.38 -5.27
C MET A 1 7.54 -13.52 -6.42
N CYS A 2 7.48 -12.55 -7.33
CA CYS A 2 6.88 -12.82 -8.64
C CYS A 2 7.59 -14.07 -9.21
N PRO A 3 6.88 -14.98 -9.88
CA PRO A 3 7.53 -16.13 -10.49
C PRO A 3 8.64 -15.62 -11.40
N SER A 4 9.89 -15.77 -10.96
CA SER A 4 11.07 -15.51 -11.78
C SER A 4 11.18 -16.64 -12.81
N ALA A 5 12.08 -16.50 -13.77
CA ALA A 5 12.33 -17.47 -14.85
C ALA A 5 12.61 -18.93 -14.40
N ALA A 6 12.68 -19.22 -13.09
CA ALA A 6 12.69 -20.58 -12.53
C ALA A 6 11.30 -21.24 -12.41
N ALA A 7 10.20 -20.55 -12.75
CA ALA A 7 8.83 -21.07 -12.67
C ALA A 7 8.25 -21.59 -14.01
N THR A 8 9.04 -21.58 -15.09
CA THR A 8 8.63 -22.07 -16.42
C THR A 8 8.33 -23.57 -16.48
N ASP A 9 8.74 -24.36 -15.47
CA ASP A 9 8.44 -25.79 -15.39
C ASP A 9 7.00 -26.12 -14.92
N TRP A 10 6.24 -25.16 -14.38
CA TRP A 10 4.89 -25.40 -13.85
C TRP A 10 3.75 -25.13 -14.86
N LEU A 11 4.05 -24.56 -16.03
CA LEU A 11 3.03 -24.17 -17.04
C LEU A 11 2.62 -25.29 -18.01
N ARG A 12 2.97 -26.56 -17.72
CA ARG A 12 2.51 -27.72 -18.49
C ARG A 12 1.37 -28.42 -17.75
N ASN A 13 0.15 -27.91 -17.88
CA ASN A 13 -1.02 -28.75 -17.69
C ASN A 13 -2.14 -28.38 -18.66
N ASP A 14 -2.68 -29.43 -19.25
CA ASP A 14 -3.48 -29.48 -20.46
C ASP A 14 -4.97 -29.34 -20.12
N SER A 15 -5.66 -28.34 -20.68
CA SER A 15 -7.12 -28.36 -20.83
C SER A 15 -7.56 -27.35 -21.89
N GLY A 16 -7.85 -27.85 -23.08
CA GLY A 16 -8.32 -27.04 -24.20
C GLY A 16 -9.73 -26.48 -24.02
N SER A 17 -9.88 -25.19 -24.32
CA SER A 17 -11.18 -24.59 -24.67
C SER A 17 -11.05 -23.89 -26.02
N ARG A 18 -11.82 -24.34 -27.01
CA ARG A 18 -11.89 -23.74 -28.34
C ARG A 18 -12.71 -22.44 -28.29
N PHE A 19 -12.13 -21.35 -28.76
CA PHE A 19 -12.88 -20.16 -29.15
C PHE A 19 -13.41 -20.32 -30.58
N VAL A 20 -14.71 -20.10 -30.78
CA VAL A 20 -15.37 -20.06 -32.09
C VAL A 20 -15.43 -18.60 -32.55
N GLY A 21 -14.86 -18.32 -33.72
CA GLY A 21 -14.88 -16.98 -34.33
C GLY A 21 -16.24 -16.62 -34.92
N VAL A 22 -16.68 -15.38 -34.69
CA VAL A 22 -17.84 -14.75 -35.34
C VAL A 22 -17.38 -13.44 -35.98
N GLY A 23 -17.90 -13.15 -37.18
CA GLY A 23 -17.41 -12.15 -38.13
C GLY A 23 -17.50 -10.67 -37.74
N MET A 24 -16.65 -9.88 -38.42
CA MET A 24 -16.49 -8.43 -38.32
C MET A 24 -17.51 -7.67 -39.23
N THR A 25 -18.00 -6.46 -38.93
CA THR A 25 -17.71 -5.54 -37.82
C THR A 25 -18.73 -4.39 -37.74
N LYS A 26 -19.42 -4.31 -36.60
CA LYS A 26 -19.53 -3.01 -35.90
C LYS A 26 -18.12 -2.73 -35.38
N LEU A 27 -17.56 -1.52 -35.54
CA LEU A 27 -16.28 -1.19 -34.90
C LEU A 27 -16.43 -1.47 -33.40
N GLU A 28 -15.86 -2.57 -32.93
CA GLU A 28 -15.84 -2.89 -31.51
C GLU A 28 -15.08 -1.77 -30.82
N ARG A 29 -15.73 -1.16 -29.83
CA ARG A 29 -15.06 -0.12 -29.05
C ARG A 29 -13.87 -0.78 -28.36
N PRO A 30 -12.69 -0.14 -28.37
CA PRO A 30 -11.53 -0.70 -27.72
C PRO A 30 -11.84 -0.97 -26.24
N GLN A 31 -11.43 -2.14 -25.78
CA GLN A 31 -11.61 -2.54 -24.39
C GLN A 31 -10.51 -1.88 -23.57
N ASN A 32 -10.85 -0.85 -22.80
CA ASN A 32 -9.87 -0.06 -22.04
C ASN A 32 -10.10 -0.12 -20.53
N THR A 33 -11.00 -0.97 -20.05
CA THR A 33 -11.23 -1.19 -18.63
C THR A 33 -11.66 -2.64 -18.39
N VAL A 34 -11.07 -3.26 -17.38
CA VAL A 34 -11.51 -4.53 -16.81
C VAL A 34 -11.72 -4.32 -15.32
N ARG A 35 -12.74 -4.96 -14.76
CA ARG A 35 -12.98 -5.01 -13.32
C ARG A 35 -12.97 -6.47 -12.91
N PHE A 36 -12.34 -6.81 -11.80
CA PHE A 36 -12.33 -8.19 -11.32
C PHE A 36 -12.41 -8.29 -9.80
N VAL A 37 -12.80 -9.47 -9.33
CA VAL A 37 -12.71 -9.91 -7.95
C VAL A 37 -12.25 -11.36 -7.91
N VAL A 38 -11.52 -11.76 -6.87
CA VAL A 38 -11.28 -13.17 -6.55
C VAL A 38 -12.38 -13.64 -5.61
N VAL A 39 -13.03 -14.76 -5.91
CA VAL A 39 -14.22 -15.26 -5.19
C VAL A 39 -14.04 -16.72 -4.79
N ALA A 40 -14.19 -16.99 -3.50
CA ALA A 40 -14.21 -18.34 -2.95
C ALA A 40 -15.59 -19.00 -3.17
N PRO A 41 -15.67 -20.35 -3.15
CA PRO A 41 -16.94 -21.07 -3.30
C PRO A 41 -18.00 -20.73 -2.24
N ASP A 42 -17.57 -20.27 -1.06
CA ASP A 42 -18.43 -19.88 0.06
C ASP A 42 -18.91 -18.41 0.00
N GLY A 43 -18.60 -17.69 -1.08
CA GLY A 43 -19.00 -16.30 -1.30
C GLY A 43 -18.04 -15.26 -0.74
N ARG A 44 -17.02 -15.63 0.04
CA ARG A 44 -15.95 -14.70 0.42
C ARG A 44 -15.23 -14.18 -0.82
N ARG A 45 -14.79 -12.93 -0.81
CA ARG A 45 -14.10 -12.31 -1.95
C ARG A 45 -12.99 -11.34 -1.55
N SER A 46 -12.23 -10.92 -2.55
CA SER A 46 -11.29 -9.79 -2.52
C SER A 46 -12.02 -8.45 -2.66
N ALA A 47 -11.28 -7.35 -2.55
CA ALA A 47 -11.71 -6.04 -3.04
C ALA A 47 -12.05 -6.09 -4.55
N GLU A 48 -12.95 -5.21 -5.02
CA GLU A 48 -13.18 -5.04 -6.45
C GLU A 48 -12.03 -4.24 -7.06
N TRP A 49 -11.23 -4.85 -7.91
CA TRP A 49 -10.12 -4.17 -8.58
C TRP A 49 -10.58 -3.61 -9.93
N ARG A 50 -10.19 -2.37 -10.20
CA ARG A 50 -10.33 -1.76 -11.53
C ARG A 50 -8.96 -1.68 -12.18
N VAL A 51 -8.88 -2.13 -13.43
CA VAL A 51 -7.70 -2.02 -14.29
C VAL A 51 -8.10 -1.29 -15.56
N TRP A 52 -7.31 -0.31 -16.00
CA TRP A 52 -7.67 0.47 -17.18
C TRP A 52 -6.48 1.10 -17.89
N THR A 53 -6.65 1.35 -19.19
CA THR A 53 -5.69 2.01 -20.07
C THR A 53 -6.25 3.36 -20.55
N GLY A 54 -5.85 4.45 -19.88
CA GLY A 54 -6.27 5.82 -20.24
C GLY A 54 -7.40 6.41 -19.40
N SER A 55 -8.29 7.19 -20.03
CA SER A 55 -9.38 7.89 -19.32
C SER A 55 -10.65 7.95 -20.16
N GLY A 56 -11.78 7.58 -19.57
CA GLY A 56 -13.07 7.53 -20.25
C GLY A 56 -13.03 6.60 -21.47
N LYS A 57 -13.24 7.16 -22.66
CA LYS A 57 -13.20 6.43 -23.95
C LYS A 57 -11.83 6.48 -24.64
N LYS A 58 -10.88 7.26 -24.11
CA LYS A 58 -9.55 7.42 -24.71
C LYS A 58 -8.63 6.32 -24.19
N VAL A 59 -8.16 5.47 -25.10
CA VAL A 59 -7.09 4.51 -24.87
C VAL A 59 -5.75 5.24 -24.84
N THR A 60 -4.87 4.88 -23.91
CA THR A 60 -3.48 5.35 -23.86
C THR A 60 -2.52 4.17 -23.71
N ASP A 61 -1.21 4.42 -23.79
CA ASP A 61 -0.18 3.41 -23.49
C ASP A 61 0.12 3.29 -22.00
N GLU A 62 -0.64 3.97 -21.14
CA GLU A 62 -0.49 3.88 -19.69
C GLU A 62 -1.42 2.80 -19.13
N LEU A 63 -0.99 2.17 -18.06
CA LEU A 63 -1.79 1.18 -17.31
C LEU A 63 -1.99 1.67 -15.89
N TYR A 64 -3.23 1.59 -15.41
CA TYR A 64 -3.60 1.96 -14.06
C TYR A 64 -4.36 0.81 -13.38
N MET A 65 -4.10 0.62 -12.08
CA MET A 65 -4.79 -0.38 -11.26
C MET A 65 -5.07 0.18 -9.87
N THR A 66 -6.26 -0.08 -9.33
CA THR A 66 -6.60 0.28 -7.94
C THR A 66 -7.81 -0.53 -7.45
N PRO A 67 -7.90 -0.84 -6.15
CA PRO A 67 -9.16 -1.25 -5.53
C PRO A 67 -10.19 -0.13 -5.70
N ARG A 68 -11.37 -0.44 -6.20
CA ARG A 68 -12.40 0.54 -6.57
C ARG A 68 -12.81 1.41 -5.40
N ALA A 69 -12.98 0.82 -4.22
CA ALA A 69 -13.36 1.55 -3.01
C ALA A 69 -12.28 2.52 -2.52
N ARG A 70 -11.01 2.29 -2.92
CA ARG A 70 -9.83 3.11 -2.60
C ARG A 70 -9.28 3.88 -3.80
N ALA A 71 -10.02 3.94 -4.91
CA ALA A 71 -9.59 4.64 -6.13
C ALA A 71 -9.38 6.15 -5.90
N GLY A 72 -10.04 6.70 -4.86
CA GLY A 72 -9.86 8.08 -4.40
C GLY A 72 -8.59 8.31 -3.57
N GLU A 73 -7.83 7.27 -3.24
CA GLU A 73 -6.71 7.36 -2.30
C GLU A 73 -5.37 7.06 -2.96
N PHE A 74 -5.27 5.90 -3.62
CA PHE A 74 -4.04 5.48 -4.25
C PHE A 74 -4.30 4.71 -5.54
N LYS A 75 -3.26 4.60 -6.36
CA LYS A 75 -3.25 3.74 -7.55
C LYS A 75 -1.84 3.28 -7.88
N PHE A 76 -1.77 2.12 -8.52
CA PHE A 76 -0.66 1.76 -9.36
C PHE A 76 -0.77 2.49 -10.71
N SER A 77 0.34 2.99 -11.21
CA SER A 77 0.44 3.53 -12.57
C SER A 77 1.73 3.08 -13.25
N LEU A 78 1.59 2.55 -14.46
CA LEU A 78 2.68 2.30 -15.41
C LEU A 78 2.57 3.30 -16.54
N HIS A 79 3.64 4.04 -16.76
CA HIS A 79 3.75 5.04 -17.82
C HIS A 79 4.43 4.44 -19.06
N SER A 80 4.23 5.08 -20.22
CA SER A 80 4.82 4.66 -21.50
C SER A 80 6.35 4.63 -21.50
N SER A 81 6.99 5.29 -20.53
CA SER A 81 8.44 5.23 -20.31
C SER A 81 8.93 3.94 -19.62
N ASN A 82 8.06 2.94 -19.42
CA ASN A 82 8.31 1.75 -18.59
C ASN A 82 8.54 2.04 -17.10
N TYR A 83 8.22 3.25 -16.68
CA TYR A 83 8.28 3.66 -15.29
C TYR A 83 6.96 3.32 -14.58
N ALA A 84 7.06 2.65 -13.44
CA ALA A 84 5.94 2.27 -12.61
C ALA A 84 6.02 2.92 -11.22
N GLN A 85 4.86 3.17 -10.64
CA GLN A 85 4.77 3.62 -9.25
C GLN A 85 3.49 3.13 -8.58
N LEU A 86 3.56 3.01 -7.27
CA LEU A 86 2.40 2.91 -6.38
C LEU A 86 2.34 4.21 -5.59
N GLY A 87 1.31 5.02 -5.79
CA GLY A 87 1.25 6.36 -5.19
C GLY A 87 -0.16 6.84 -4.91
N HIS A 88 -0.23 7.88 -4.09
CA HIS A 88 -1.48 8.53 -3.76
C HIS A 88 -1.98 9.40 -4.92
N ILE A 89 -3.29 9.48 -5.10
CA ILE A 89 -3.87 10.37 -6.11
C ILE A 89 -3.85 11.83 -5.63
N GLU A 90 -4.06 12.79 -6.54
CA GLU A 90 -3.96 14.23 -6.25
C GLU A 90 -4.77 14.68 -5.02
N LYS A 91 -6.04 14.29 -4.92
CA LYS A 91 -6.88 14.67 -3.78
C LYS A 91 -6.34 14.13 -2.45
N ALA A 92 -5.87 12.89 -2.42
CA ALA A 92 -5.28 12.29 -1.23
C ALA A 92 -3.93 12.92 -0.90
N ARG A 93 -3.08 13.19 -1.90
CA ARG A 93 -1.82 13.92 -1.73
C ARG A 93 -2.04 15.31 -1.15
N ALA A 94 -3.01 16.07 -1.65
CA ALA A 94 -3.31 17.40 -1.13
C ALA A 94 -3.77 17.39 0.35
N ALA A 95 -4.29 16.26 0.84
CA ALA A 95 -4.66 16.06 2.24
C ALA A 95 -3.49 15.55 3.10
N MET A 96 -2.39 15.09 2.49
CA MET A 96 -1.19 14.64 3.18
C MET A 96 -0.17 15.76 3.31
N ARG A 97 0.74 15.59 4.27
CA ARG A 97 1.85 16.51 4.51
C ARG A 97 2.81 16.55 3.32
N PRO A 98 3.49 17.68 3.04
CA PRO A 98 4.37 17.82 1.87
C PRO A 98 5.36 16.66 1.65
N GLY A 99 6.08 16.22 2.69
CA GLY A 99 7.02 15.08 2.61
C GLY A 99 6.36 13.72 2.36
N ASP A 100 5.06 13.60 2.64
CA ASP A 100 4.30 12.36 2.47
C ASP A 100 3.57 12.28 1.12
N GLN A 101 3.62 13.35 0.32
CA GLN A 101 2.96 13.42 -0.99
C GLN A 101 3.64 12.56 -2.06
N TYR A 102 4.84 12.06 -1.80
CA TYR A 102 5.57 11.23 -2.74
C TYR A 102 4.92 9.86 -2.94
N ALA A 103 5.30 9.21 -4.04
CA ALA A 103 4.88 7.84 -4.29
C ALA A 103 5.42 6.92 -3.17
N THR A 104 4.63 5.92 -2.79
CA THR A 104 5.06 4.87 -1.86
C THR A 104 6.29 4.15 -2.39
N ASP A 105 6.29 3.85 -3.68
CA ASP A 105 7.42 3.23 -4.35
C ASP A 105 7.38 3.53 -5.85
N ARG A 106 8.56 3.48 -6.46
CA ARG A 106 8.84 3.82 -7.85
C ARG A 106 9.87 2.84 -8.40
N TRP A 107 9.59 2.22 -9.53
CA TRP A 107 10.50 1.24 -10.12
C TRP A 107 10.40 1.22 -11.64
N GLU A 108 11.46 0.78 -12.29
CA GLU A 108 11.42 0.42 -13.71
C GLU A 108 10.92 -1.01 -13.85
N ILE A 109 10.06 -1.25 -14.85
CA ILE A 109 9.56 -2.60 -15.09
C ILE A 109 10.70 -3.49 -15.61
N PRO A 110 10.94 -4.66 -14.99
CA PRO A 110 11.90 -5.63 -15.49
C PRO A 110 11.60 -6.01 -16.94
N GLN A 111 12.65 -6.08 -17.76
CA GLN A 111 12.52 -6.43 -19.18
C GLN A 111 12.42 -7.95 -19.41
N VAL A 112 12.36 -8.74 -18.33
CA VAL A 112 12.32 -10.20 -18.37
C VAL A 112 10.90 -10.69 -18.65
N PRO A 113 10.67 -11.48 -19.72
CA PRO A 113 9.36 -12.05 -19.97
C PRO A 113 8.98 -13.08 -18.90
N ILE A 114 7.68 -13.16 -18.59
CA ILE A 114 7.11 -14.17 -17.69
C ILE A 114 6.62 -15.40 -18.46
N VAL A 115 6.03 -15.20 -19.65
CA VAL A 115 5.55 -16.26 -20.56
C VAL A 115 5.59 -15.72 -21.98
N GLY A 116 6.28 -16.42 -22.89
CA GLY A 116 6.48 -15.92 -24.25
C GLY A 116 7.14 -14.53 -24.24
N ASN A 117 6.51 -13.55 -24.88
CA ASN A 117 6.95 -12.15 -24.87
C ASN A 117 6.20 -11.27 -23.86
N TRP A 118 5.28 -11.84 -23.07
CA TRP A 118 4.56 -11.10 -22.04
C TRP A 118 5.48 -10.75 -20.88
N ARG A 119 5.45 -9.49 -20.44
CA ARG A 119 6.21 -9.00 -19.29
C ARG A 119 5.26 -8.61 -18.16
N ALA A 120 5.57 -8.97 -16.92
CA ALA A 120 4.77 -8.56 -15.77
C ALA A 120 4.98 -7.08 -15.46
N ALA A 121 3.90 -6.31 -15.39
CA ALA A 121 3.91 -4.96 -14.84
C ALA A 121 3.71 -4.96 -13.32
N LEU A 122 2.73 -5.73 -12.86
CA LEU A 122 2.38 -5.86 -11.44
C LEU A 122 1.79 -7.25 -11.19
N CYS A 123 2.17 -7.87 -10.07
CA CYS A 123 1.53 -9.08 -9.58
C CYS A 123 0.74 -8.77 -8.31
N LEU A 124 -0.51 -9.20 -8.27
CA LEU A 124 -1.39 -9.12 -7.10
C LEU A 124 -1.59 -10.53 -6.55
N TRP A 125 -1.39 -10.73 -5.25
CA TRP A 125 -1.71 -11.98 -4.57
C TRP A 125 -2.92 -11.83 -3.67
N PHE A 126 -3.82 -12.79 -3.77
CA PHE A 126 -5.03 -12.92 -2.96
C PHE A 126 -4.99 -14.26 -2.22
N PRO A 127 -4.39 -14.33 -1.01
CA PRO A 127 -4.42 -15.52 -0.18
C PRO A 127 -5.87 -15.93 0.10
N GLU A 128 -6.19 -17.21 -0.08
CA GLU A 128 -7.56 -17.71 0.10
C GLU A 128 -8.09 -17.44 1.53
N SER A 129 -7.22 -17.54 2.54
CA SER A 129 -7.55 -17.26 3.95
C SER A 129 -7.92 -15.81 4.23
N GLU A 130 -7.55 -14.89 3.34
CA GLU A 130 -7.73 -13.45 3.53
C GLU A 130 -8.97 -12.90 2.82
N LEU A 131 -9.68 -13.72 2.04
CA LEU A 131 -10.97 -13.35 1.46
C LEU A 131 -12.01 -13.12 2.57
N ARG A 132 -12.92 -12.17 2.37
CA ARG A 132 -13.94 -11.79 3.37
C ARG A 132 -15.34 -11.79 2.78
N GLN A 133 -16.33 -12.06 3.62
CA GLN A 133 -17.72 -11.77 3.30
C GLN A 133 -17.89 -10.26 3.28
N THR A 134 -18.55 -9.73 2.26
CA THR A 134 -18.83 -8.30 2.15
C THR A 134 -20.31 -8.12 1.82
N PRO A 135 -20.97 -7.04 2.28
CA PRO A 135 -22.39 -6.83 1.99
C PRO A 135 -22.73 -6.92 0.49
N ASP A 136 -23.82 -7.63 0.18
CA ASP A 136 -24.30 -7.82 -1.18
C ASP A 136 -24.75 -6.48 -1.79
N GLY A 137 -24.16 -6.09 -2.93
CA GLY A 137 -24.47 -4.84 -3.64
C GLY A 137 -23.27 -3.93 -3.93
N SER A 138 -22.08 -4.27 -3.41
CA SER A 138 -20.86 -3.48 -3.63
C SER A 138 -20.25 -3.62 -5.02
N LEU A 139 -20.57 -4.70 -5.75
CA LEU A 139 -19.90 -5.05 -6.99
C LEU A 139 -20.50 -4.36 -8.23
N SER A 140 -19.64 -3.96 -9.14
CA SER A 140 -20.03 -3.59 -10.50
C SER A 140 -20.76 -4.73 -11.22
N SER A 141 -21.77 -4.40 -12.02
CA SER A 141 -22.47 -5.38 -12.87
C SER A 141 -21.57 -6.06 -13.92
N SER A 142 -20.46 -5.41 -14.29
CA SER A 142 -19.49 -5.92 -15.29
C SER A 142 -18.21 -6.47 -14.65
N VAL A 143 -18.25 -6.89 -13.38
CA VAL A 143 -17.08 -7.45 -12.70
C VAL A 143 -16.84 -8.90 -13.16
N VAL A 144 -15.59 -9.21 -13.49
CA VAL A 144 -15.14 -10.58 -13.75
C VAL A 144 -14.89 -11.27 -12.42
N LYS A 145 -15.53 -12.42 -12.20
CA LYS A 145 -15.31 -13.25 -11.02
C LYS A 145 -14.24 -14.28 -11.32
N ILE A 146 -13.05 -14.08 -10.75
CA ILE A 146 -11.93 -15.02 -10.81
C ILE A 146 -12.10 -16.03 -9.66
N PRO A 147 -12.01 -17.34 -9.91
CA PRO A 147 -12.09 -18.33 -8.83
C PRO A 147 -10.90 -18.20 -7.87
N ALA A 148 -11.16 -18.31 -6.57
CA ALA A 148 -10.12 -18.44 -5.57
C ALA A 148 -9.32 -19.74 -5.75
N ALA A 149 -8.03 -19.69 -5.40
CA ALA A 149 -7.20 -20.87 -5.29
C ALA A 149 -7.69 -21.78 -4.14
N PRO A 150 -7.29 -23.07 -4.11
CA PRO A 150 -7.61 -23.95 -3.01
C PRO A 150 -7.10 -23.43 -1.65
N PRO A 151 -7.64 -23.93 -0.52
CA PRO A 151 -7.15 -23.58 0.81
C PRO A 151 -5.63 -23.76 0.97
N GLY A 152 -4.98 -22.80 1.61
CA GLY A 152 -3.53 -22.76 1.79
C GLY A 152 -2.73 -22.19 0.61
N GLN A 153 -3.41 -21.80 -0.47
CA GLN A 153 -2.81 -21.14 -1.64
C GLN A 153 -3.29 -19.69 -1.76
N ALA A 154 -2.72 -18.96 -2.74
CA ALA A 154 -3.25 -17.68 -3.19
C ALA A 154 -3.63 -17.76 -4.67
N THR A 155 -4.60 -16.93 -5.08
CA THR A 155 -4.77 -16.59 -6.48
C THR A 155 -3.81 -15.46 -6.82
N ALA A 156 -2.91 -15.67 -7.77
CA ALA A 156 -2.15 -14.59 -8.38
C ALA A 156 -2.95 -13.99 -9.54
N VAL A 157 -3.03 -12.66 -9.60
CA VAL A 157 -3.50 -11.92 -10.78
C VAL A 157 -2.36 -11.05 -11.26
N ILE A 158 -1.91 -11.28 -12.48
CA ILE A 158 -0.76 -10.61 -13.08
C ILE A 158 -1.28 -9.69 -14.18
N ALA A 159 -1.00 -8.40 -14.07
CA ALA A 159 -1.12 -7.50 -15.20
C ALA A 159 0.15 -7.60 -16.02
N ALA A 160 0.04 -8.16 -17.22
CA ALA A 160 1.15 -8.34 -18.14
C ALA A 160 0.94 -7.53 -19.40
N PHE A 161 2.01 -6.96 -19.97
CA PHE A 161 1.97 -6.21 -21.21
C PHE A 161 2.72 -6.95 -22.31
N GLY A 162 2.15 -6.88 -23.52
CA GLY A 162 2.62 -7.57 -24.71
C GLY A 162 2.03 -6.91 -25.96
N THR A 163 2.07 -7.62 -27.08
CA THR A 163 1.58 -7.19 -28.38
C THR A 163 0.37 -8.01 -28.80
N ALA A 164 -0.37 -7.54 -29.82
CA ALA A 164 -1.51 -8.28 -30.36
C ALA A 164 -1.14 -9.64 -31.00
N THR A 165 0.14 -9.85 -31.33
CA THR A 165 0.65 -11.10 -31.93
C THR A 165 1.13 -12.10 -30.89
N ASP A 166 1.25 -11.70 -29.61
CA ASP A 166 1.73 -12.59 -28.57
C ASP A 166 0.62 -13.57 -28.16
N SER A 167 0.93 -14.86 -28.21
CA SER A 167 -0.03 -15.90 -27.84
C SER A 167 -0.38 -15.84 -26.35
N LEU A 168 -1.65 -16.09 -26.05
CA LEU A 168 -2.19 -16.31 -24.71
C LEU A 168 -2.58 -17.78 -24.48
N ASP A 169 -2.18 -18.68 -25.38
CA ASP A 169 -2.53 -20.09 -25.31
C ASP A 169 -1.95 -20.74 -24.04
N GLY A 170 -2.78 -21.53 -23.35
CA GLY A 170 -2.41 -22.15 -22.08
C GLY A 170 -2.47 -21.21 -20.87
N LEU A 171 -2.80 -19.93 -21.05
CA LEU A 171 -3.00 -18.98 -19.96
C LEU A 171 -4.48 -18.83 -19.62
N THR A 172 -4.78 -18.66 -18.33
CA THR A 172 -6.13 -18.33 -17.88
C THR A 172 -6.26 -16.81 -17.79
N VAL A 173 -7.03 -16.21 -18.69
CA VAL A 173 -7.11 -14.76 -18.88
C VAL A 173 -8.45 -14.23 -18.39
N ALA A 174 -8.42 -13.30 -17.43
CA ALA A 174 -9.60 -12.59 -16.93
C ALA A 174 -10.05 -11.44 -17.84
N GLY A 175 -9.14 -10.88 -18.64
CA GLY A 175 -9.46 -9.84 -19.61
C GLY A 175 -8.23 -9.32 -20.33
N VAL A 176 -8.44 -8.66 -21.46
CA VAL A 176 -7.41 -8.01 -22.26
C VAL A 176 -7.81 -6.56 -22.48
N LEU A 177 -6.85 -5.64 -22.33
CA LEU A 177 -7.04 -4.22 -22.58
C LEU A 177 -6.18 -3.78 -23.76
N ASP A 178 -6.73 -2.86 -24.56
CA ASP A 178 -6.03 -2.21 -25.66
C ASP A 178 -5.10 -1.10 -25.16
N GLN A 179 -3.99 -0.89 -25.87
CA GLN A 179 -3.13 0.29 -25.75
C GLN A 179 -3.11 1.08 -27.08
N ALA A 180 -2.77 2.37 -27.01
CA ALA A 180 -2.84 3.26 -28.18
C ALA A 180 -1.82 2.90 -29.27
N SER A 181 -0.66 2.37 -28.87
CA SER A 181 0.41 1.87 -29.73
C SER A 181 0.10 0.53 -30.41
N GLY A 182 -1.06 -0.08 -30.14
CA GLY A 182 -1.39 -1.44 -30.58
C GLY A 182 -0.89 -2.55 -29.64
N GLY A 183 -0.22 -2.17 -28.54
CA GLY A 183 0.07 -3.06 -27.42
C GLY A 183 -1.18 -3.58 -26.71
N LYS A 184 -1.00 -4.58 -25.85
CA LYS A 184 -2.06 -5.22 -25.08
C LYS A 184 -1.65 -5.36 -23.63
N ILE A 185 -2.61 -5.21 -22.73
CA ILE A 185 -2.48 -5.63 -21.33
C ILE A 185 -3.37 -6.85 -21.09
N ALA A 186 -2.79 -7.98 -20.69
CA ALA A 186 -3.55 -9.15 -20.26
C ALA A 186 -3.60 -9.20 -18.73
N LEU A 187 -4.78 -9.52 -18.18
CA LEU A 187 -4.94 -9.93 -16.79
C LEU A 187 -4.93 -11.45 -16.74
N ILE A 188 -3.80 -12.02 -16.37
CA ILE A 188 -3.60 -13.46 -16.27
C ILE A 188 -3.80 -13.87 -14.81
N HIS A 189 -4.48 -14.99 -14.56
CA HIS A 189 -4.60 -15.51 -13.20
C HIS A 189 -4.25 -16.99 -13.10
N LEU A 190 -3.74 -17.38 -11.95
CA LEU A 190 -3.34 -18.75 -11.65
C LEU A 190 -3.27 -18.98 -10.14
N PRO A 191 -3.52 -20.21 -9.66
CA PRO A 191 -3.23 -20.59 -8.28
C PRO A 191 -1.72 -20.65 -8.05
N ILE A 192 -1.27 -20.23 -6.87
CA ILE A 192 0.13 -20.27 -6.46
C ILE A 192 0.28 -20.74 -5.01
N ASN A 193 1.36 -21.46 -4.74
CA ASN A 193 1.78 -21.75 -3.38
C ASN A 193 2.32 -20.48 -2.73
N ILE A 194 1.86 -20.18 -1.51
CA ILE A 194 2.39 -19.07 -0.72
C ILE A 194 3.25 -19.58 0.43
N PRO A 195 4.29 -18.82 0.84
CA PRO A 195 5.03 -19.16 2.05
C PRO A 195 4.09 -19.19 3.26
N PRO A 196 4.13 -20.23 4.11
CA PRO A 196 3.19 -20.38 5.23
C PRO A 196 3.25 -19.24 6.24
N LEU A 197 4.40 -18.55 6.33
CA LEU A 197 4.60 -17.41 7.22
C LEU A 197 4.23 -16.05 6.59
N LEU A 198 3.86 -16.00 5.31
CA LEU A 198 3.59 -14.72 4.63
C LEU A 198 2.43 -13.96 5.30
N VAL A 199 1.28 -14.61 5.41
CA VAL A 199 0.06 -14.02 6.00
C VAL A 199 0.25 -13.71 7.49
N PRO A 200 0.75 -14.63 8.34
CA PRO A 200 1.07 -14.31 9.73
C PRO A 200 2.02 -13.12 9.89
N ALA A 201 3.06 -13.02 9.04
CA ALA A 201 3.98 -11.90 9.08
C ALA A 201 3.34 -10.57 8.65
N LEU A 202 2.40 -10.59 7.70
CA LEU A 202 1.62 -9.41 7.31
C LEU A 202 0.74 -8.93 8.48
N HIS A 203 0.01 -9.83 9.11
CA HIS A 203 -0.81 -9.51 10.29
C HIS A 203 0.03 -8.96 11.45
N ALA A 204 1.19 -9.57 11.73
CA ALA A 204 2.09 -9.09 12.78
C ALA A 204 2.63 -7.68 12.49
N ARG A 205 3.08 -7.42 11.25
CA ARG A 205 3.53 -6.08 10.84
C ARG A 205 2.42 -5.06 10.96
N GLU A 206 1.24 -5.40 10.45
CA GLU A 206 0.09 -4.51 10.48
C GLU A 206 -0.34 -4.21 11.92
N ALA A 207 -0.40 -5.22 12.80
CA ALA A 207 -0.74 -5.04 14.21
C ALA A 207 0.24 -4.11 14.94
N SER A 208 1.53 -4.11 14.58
CA SER A 208 2.53 -3.20 15.16
C SER A 208 2.58 -1.81 14.52
N ARG A 209 1.97 -1.63 13.35
CA ARG A 209 2.10 -0.40 12.55
C ARG A 209 1.13 0.66 13.06
N ILE A 210 1.60 1.90 13.22
CA ILE A 210 0.70 3.06 13.35
C ILE A 210 0.03 3.30 11.99
N PRO A 211 -1.31 3.24 11.89
CA PRO A 211 -1.99 3.33 10.61
C PRO A 211 -1.91 4.76 10.07
N LEU A 212 -1.57 4.90 8.79
CA LEU A 212 -1.64 6.17 8.07
C LEU A 212 -3.12 6.56 7.91
N GLN A 213 -3.50 7.71 8.46
CA GLN A 213 -4.78 8.35 8.25
C GLN A 213 -4.63 9.46 7.22
N ILE A 214 -5.44 9.44 6.17
CA ILE A 214 -5.49 10.53 5.20
C ILE A 214 -6.74 11.35 5.52
N PRO A 215 -6.62 12.63 5.89
CA PRO A 215 -7.76 13.47 6.24
C PRO A 215 -8.85 13.45 5.16
N GLY A 216 -10.10 13.17 5.56
CA GLY A 216 -11.24 13.10 4.65
C GLY A 216 -11.39 11.77 3.90
N PHE A 217 -10.59 10.76 4.21
CA PHE A 217 -10.70 9.41 3.66
C PHE A 217 -10.92 8.39 4.78
N ALA A 218 -12.01 7.65 4.71
CA ALA A 218 -12.30 6.55 5.61
C ALA A 218 -12.01 5.21 4.91
N PRO A 219 -11.48 4.20 5.62
CA PRO A 219 -11.40 2.85 5.07
C PRO A 219 -12.82 2.33 4.80
N THR A 220 -13.10 2.03 3.54
CA THR A 220 -14.43 1.60 3.06
C THR A 220 -14.54 0.09 2.88
N GLU A 221 -13.44 -0.64 2.97
CA GLU A 221 -13.36 -2.10 2.80
C GLU A 221 -12.41 -2.72 3.85
N PRO A 222 -12.61 -4.00 4.24
CA PRO A 222 -11.84 -4.67 5.28
C PRO A 222 -10.48 -5.19 4.79
N PHE A 223 -9.90 -4.54 3.77
CA PHE A 223 -8.66 -4.98 3.13
C PHE A 223 -7.55 -3.95 3.30
N ALA A 224 -6.34 -4.46 3.43
CA ALA A 224 -5.10 -3.72 3.35
C ALA A 224 -4.21 -4.31 2.24
N TRP A 225 -3.21 -3.54 1.83
CA TRP A 225 -2.31 -3.91 0.74
C TRP A 225 -0.88 -3.69 1.17
N GLU A 226 -0.07 -4.74 1.06
CA GLU A 226 1.36 -4.66 1.28
C GLU A 226 2.09 -4.75 -0.06
N LEU A 227 2.92 -3.74 -0.34
CA LEU A 227 3.88 -3.81 -1.43
C LEU A 227 5.12 -4.56 -0.97
N VAL A 228 5.42 -5.69 -1.61
CA VAL A 228 6.59 -6.53 -1.36
C VAL A 228 7.54 -6.40 -2.54
N PRO A 229 8.71 -5.74 -2.36
CA PRO A 229 9.74 -5.69 -3.39
C PRO A 229 10.25 -7.09 -3.77
N GLY A 230 10.28 -7.38 -5.06
CA GLY A 230 10.90 -8.58 -5.61
C GLY A 230 12.42 -8.45 -5.68
N LYS A 231 13.14 -9.57 -5.56
CA LYS A 231 14.61 -9.61 -5.73
C LYS A 231 15.04 -9.27 -7.16
N ASP A 232 14.14 -9.45 -8.11
CA ASP A 232 14.28 -9.21 -9.54
C ASP A 232 13.88 -7.78 -9.96
N GLY A 233 13.64 -6.88 -8.99
CA GLY A 233 13.13 -5.54 -9.25
C GLY A 233 11.63 -5.49 -9.55
N GLY A 234 10.96 -6.65 -9.68
CA GLY A 234 9.51 -6.72 -9.79
C GLY A 234 8.82 -6.26 -8.51
N ARG A 235 7.50 -6.06 -8.59
CA ARG A 235 6.66 -5.74 -7.43
C ARG A 235 5.49 -6.69 -7.31
N LEU A 236 5.32 -7.15 -6.08
CA LEU A 236 4.17 -7.92 -5.64
C LEU A 236 3.35 -7.05 -4.69
N VAL A 237 2.05 -6.98 -4.90
CA VAL A 237 1.11 -6.46 -3.89
C VAL A 237 0.32 -7.63 -3.33
N VAL A 238 0.35 -7.80 -2.01
CA VAL A 238 -0.49 -8.78 -1.32
C VAL A 238 -1.68 -8.05 -0.73
N GLU A 239 -2.88 -8.43 -1.15
CA GLU A 239 -4.11 -8.03 -0.46
C GLU A 239 -4.33 -8.98 0.72
N PHE A 240 -4.58 -8.42 1.90
CA PHE A 240 -4.90 -9.18 3.10
C PHE A 240 -5.96 -8.45 3.92
N ALA A 241 -6.62 -9.14 4.83
CA ALA A 241 -7.73 -8.58 5.58
C ALA A 241 -7.38 -8.51 7.07
N PRO A 242 -6.77 -7.40 7.51
CA PRO A 242 -6.26 -7.27 8.87
C PRO A 242 -7.37 -7.41 9.91
N PRO A 243 -7.03 -7.77 11.16
CA PRO A 243 -8.00 -7.77 12.24
C PRO A 243 -8.61 -6.37 12.39
N GLU A 244 -9.86 -6.32 12.83
CA GLU A 244 -10.49 -5.04 13.20
C GLU A 244 -9.64 -4.37 14.27
N ARG A 245 -9.20 -3.14 13.98
CA ARG A 245 -8.46 -2.32 14.94
C ARG A 245 -9.43 -1.55 15.80
N GLY A 246 -9.16 -1.54 17.10
CA GLY A 246 -9.77 -0.58 18.01
C GLY A 246 -9.28 0.85 17.73
N ALA A 247 -9.85 1.83 18.44
CA ALA A 247 -9.41 3.22 18.37
C ALA A 247 -7.99 3.44 18.95
N ALA A 248 -7.54 2.54 19.83
CA ALA A 248 -6.23 2.63 20.47
C ALA A 248 -5.09 2.31 19.48
N LEU A 249 -4.00 3.07 19.58
CA LEU A 249 -2.78 2.77 18.84
C LEU A 249 -2.02 1.59 19.47
N PRO A 250 -1.29 0.80 18.66
CA PRO A 250 -0.45 -0.25 19.20
C PRO A 250 0.71 0.32 20.03
N PRO A 251 1.22 -0.43 21.02
CA PRO A 251 2.44 -0.04 21.72
C PRO A 251 3.63 -0.05 20.74
N LEU A 252 4.64 0.78 21.03
CA LEU A 252 5.89 0.87 20.28
C LEU A 252 7.07 0.40 21.15
N PRO A 253 7.25 -0.92 21.35
CA PRO A 253 8.36 -1.43 22.16
C PRO A 253 9.72 -0.98 21.60
N PRO A 254 10.73 -0.70 22.46
CA PRO A 254 10.75 -0.92 23.90
C PRO A 254 10.15 0.20 24.76
N LEU A 255 9.44 1.18 24.18
CA LEU A 255 8.87 2.29 24.96
C LEU A 255 7.95 1.79 26.09
N ILE A 256 8.29 2.17 27.32
CA ILE A 256 7.51 1.98 28.54
C ILE A 256 6.65 3.22 28.73
N GLY A 257 5.49 3.23 28.07
CA GLY A 257 4.62 4.39 28.02
C GLY A 257 3.30 4.11 27.31
N THR A 258 2.46 5.13 27.25
CA THR A 258 1.21 5.06 26.47
C THR A 258 1.40 5.71 25.11
N VAL A 259 1.03 5.01 24.03
CA VAL A 259 1.02 5.55 22.67
C VAL A 259 -0.40 6.03 22.35
N LEU A 260 -0.53 7.31 22.02
CA LEU A 260 -1.81 8.01 21.84
C LEU A 260 -1.89 8.62 20.44
N PRO A 261 -3.10 8.73 19.85
CA PRO A 261 -3.27 9.41 18.57
C PRO A 261 -3.03 10.92 18.73
N TRP A 262 -2.55 11.55 17.67
CA TRP A 262 -2.30 12.99 17.65
C TRP A 262 -3.54 13.84 17.96
N THR A 263 -4.72 13.35 17.63
CA THR A 263 -5.99 14.03 17.95
C THR A 263 -6.25 14.16 19.45
N GLU A 264 -5.50 13.43 20.29
CA GLU A 264 -5.56 13.52 21.75
C GLU A 264 -4.48 14.45 22.35
N VAL A 265 -3.64 15.09 21.53
CA VAL A 265 -2.70 16.11 22.01
C VAL A 265 -3.51 17.27 22.64
N PRO A 266 -3.26 17.63 23.91
CA PRO A 266 -3.92 18.76 24.53
C PRO A 266 -3.72 20.05 23.72
N VAL A 267 -4.78 20.81 23.48
CA VAL A 267 -4.72 22.07 22.70
C VAL A 267 -3.69 23.04 23.28
N SER A 268 -3.59 23.10 24.62
CA SER A 268 -2.59 23.91 25.32
C SER A 268 -1.14 23.55 24.97
N PHE A 269 -0.87 22.34 24.48
CA PHE A 269 0.46 21.93 24.02
C PHE A 269 0.70 22.40 22.59
N LEU A 270 -0.32 22.30 21.73
CA LEU A 270 -0.22 22.77 20.35
C LEU A 270 0.10 24.26 20.28
N ASP A 271 -0.45 25.06 21.20
CA ASP A 271 -0.17 26.50 21.28
C ASP A 271 1.30 26.83 21.65
N LEU A 272 2.02 25.89 22.25
CA LEU A 272 3.44 26.04 22.63
C LEU A 272 4.41 25.64 21.52
N LEU A 273 3.95 24.90 20.51
CA LEU A 273 4.81 24.45 19.43
C LEU A 273 5.15 25.63 18.50
N PRO A 274 6.39 25.72 17.97
CA PRO A 274 6.70 26.69 16.93
C PRO A 274 5.80 26.48 15.70
N GLU A 275 5.50 27.57 14.98
CA GLU A 275 4.62 27.55 13.79
C GLU A 275 4.94 26.43 12.77
N PRO A 276 6.21 26.15 12.41
CA PRO A 276 6.54 25.06 11.48
C PRO A 276 6.09 23.66 11.97
N TYR A 277 6.07 23.45 13.29
CA TYR A 277 5.62 22.21 13.93
C TYR A 277 4.10 22.17 14.11
N ARG A 278 3.46 23.33 14.32
CA ARG A 278 1.99 23.46 14.39
C ARG A 278 1.31 23.17 13.06
N GLU A 279 1.94 23.54 11.95
CA GLU A 279 1.43 23.26 10.61
C GLU A 279 1.65 21.80 10.16
N PHE A 280 1.98 20.89 11.09
CA PHE A 280 2.11 19.46 10.85
C PHE A 280 3.18 19.10 9.80
N SER A 281 4.14 19.98 9.50
CA SER A 281 5.07 19.71 8.41
C SER A 281 6.28 18.85 8.83
N LEU A 282 6.67 18.89 10.11
CA LEU A 282 7.92 18.27 10.57
C LEU A 282 7.76 17.26 11.72
N ALA A 283 6.76 17.42 12.60
CA ALA A 283 6.62 16.56 13.78
C ALA A 283 6.07 15.18 13.41
N CYS A 284 6.79 14.11 13.76
CA CYS A 284 6.29 12.73 13.71
C CYS A 284 5.54 12.34 14.97
N ALA A 285 6.01 12.82 16.13
CA ALA A 285 5.39 12.57 17.42
C ALA A 285 5.72 13.68 18.43
N ILE A 286 5.01 13.69 19.55
CA ILE A 286 5.35 14.47 20.74
C ILE A 286 5.51 13.50 21.89
N LEU A 287 6.71 13.46 22.47
CA LEU A 287 6.99 12.71 23.69
C LEU A 287 6.76 13.63 24.89
N VAL A 288 5.92 13.20 25.82
CA VAL A 288 5.66 13.87 27.10
C VAL A 288 6.15 12.97 28.22
N TYR A 289 7.02 13.51 29.06
CA TYR A 289 7.60 12.85 30.22
C TYR A 289 7.09 13.51 31.50
N GLY A 290 6.32 12.75 32.27
CA GLY A 290 5.66 13.22 33.48
C GLY A 290 6.47 12.95 34.76
N PRO A 291 6.09 13.59 35.86
CA PRO A 291 6.67 13.28 37.17
C PRO A 291 6.40 11.80 37.52
N ASN A 292 7.36 11.15 38.17
CA ASN A 292 7.34 9.72 38.52
C ASN A 292 7.60 8.74 37.36
N GLY A 293 8.18 9.21 36.26
CA GLY A 293 8.63 8.36 35.16
C GLY A 293 7.52 7.84 34.25
N THR A 294 6.36 8.51 34.25
CA THR A 294 5.29 8.21 33.30
C THR A 294 5.61 8.85 31.95
N SER A 295 5.51 8.10 30.85
CA SER A 295 5.68 8.64 29.50
C SER A 295 4.43 8.48 28.65
N ARG A 296 4.16 9.48 27.80
CA ARG A 296 3.10 9.49 26.79
C ARG A 296 3.69 9.91 25.46
N LEU A 297 3.43 9.14 24.41
CA LEU A 297 3.86 9.44 23.05
C LEU A 297 2.66 9.67 22.16
N TYR A 298 2.46 10.92 21.74
CA TYR A 298 1.41 11.29 20.79
C TYR A 298 1.96 11.17 19.37
N VAL A 299 1.45 10.23 18.58
CA VAL A 299 1.98 9.96 17.23
C VAL A 299 1.07 10.56 16.17
N ASP A 300 1.66 11.27 15.21
CA ASP A 300 0.92 11.80 14.06
C ASP A 300 0.63 10.72 13.03
N GLN A 301 -0.64 10.34 12.95
CA GLN A 301 -1.13 9.33 12.01
C GLN A 301 -1.23 9.86 10.58
N HIS A 302 -1.11 11.16 10.34
CA HIS A 302 -1.07 11.76 9.00
C HIS A 302 0.34 11.73 8.39
N ALA A 303 1.34 11.39 9.19
CA ALA A 303 2.74 11.36 8.78
C ALA A 303 3.17 9.95 8.36
N ARG A 304 3.95 9.80 7.28
CA ARG A 304 4.62 8.52 6.95
C ARG A 304 5.95 8.43 7.65
N CYS A 305 5.94 8.61 8.96
CA CYS A 305 7.13 8.45 9.76
C CYS A 305 7.48 6.96 9.88
N ASP A 306 8.78 6.68 9.82
CA ASP A 306 9.29 5.35 10.10
C ASP A 306 9.20 5.10 11.62
N HIS A 307 8.19 4.34 12.02
CA HIS A 307 7.95 4.02 13.42
C HIS A 307 8.76 2.81 13.91
N THR A 308 9.58 2.19 13.06
CA THR A 308 10.34 0.99 13.44
C THR A 308 11.39 1.28 14.51
N SER A 309 11.98 2.47 14.51
CA SER A 309 12.93 2.91 15.53
C SER A 309 12.33 3.85 16.58
N LEU A 310 11.17 4.46 16.29
CA LEU A 310 10.57 5.51 17.12
C LEU A 310 10.42 5.11 18.60
N GLY A 311 9.99 3.87 18.87
CA GLY A 311 9.85 3.36 20.23
C GLY A 311 11.18 3.30 20.99
N ALA A 312 12.25 2.85 20.32
CA ALA A 312 13.58 2.74 20.92
C ALA A 312 14.21 4.11 21.16
N GLU A 313 14.06 5.03 20.20
CA GLU A 313 14.52 6.40 20.32
C GLU A 313 13.81 7.13 21.47
N CYS A 314 12.48 7.02 21.56
CA CYS A 314 11.71 7.63 22.64
C CYS A 314 12.06 7.03 24.02
N GLN A 315 12.29 5.71 24.10
CA GLN A 315 12.70 5.10 25.37
C GLN A 315 14.07 5.59 25.81
N GLN A 316 15.04 5.70 24.88
CA GLN A 316 16.36 6.23 25.19
C GLN A 316 16.28 7.66 25.74
N LEU A 317 15.42 8.50 25.15
CA LEU A 317 15.16 9.85 25.64
C LEU A 317 14.56 9.87 27.05
N CYS A 318 13.65 8.95 27.37
CA CYS A 318 13.12 8.80 28.73
C CYS A 318 14.21 8.38 29.73
N ASP A 319 15.02 7.37 29.36
CA ASP A 319 16.12 6.87 30.18
C ASP A 319 17.17 7.96 30.47
N ASP A 320 17.41 8.85 29.51
CA ASP A 320 18.32 9.98 29.68
C ASP A 320 17.77 11.01 30.67
N VAL A 321 16.47 11.33 30.61
CA VAL A 321 15.81 12.19 31.62
C VAL A 321 15.92 11.58 33.02
N ASP A 322 15.72 10.26 33.16
CA ASP A 322 15.85 9.55 34.45
C ASP A 322 17.27 9.61 35.03
N ARG A 323 18.29 9.68 34.18
CA ARG A 323 19.70 9.84 34.58
C ARG A 323 20.06 11.30 34.86
N GLY A 324 19.12 12.24 34.71
CA GLY A 324 19.36 13.67 34.84
C GLY A 324 20.01 14.30 33.61
N HIS A 325 20.05 13.61 32.47
CA HIS A 325 20.54 14.12 31.19
C HIS A 325 19.40 14.78 30.40
N VAL A 326 19.01 15.97 30.84
CA VAL A 326 18.01 16.79 30.13
C VAL A 326 18.76 17.81 29.25
N ASP A 327 18.73 17.62 27.93
CA ASP A 327 19.28 18.57 26.98
C ASP A 327 18.38 19.81 26.79
N GLN A 328 18.84 20.79 26.01
CA GLN A 328 18.12 22.06 25.79
C GLN A 328 16.85 21.90 24.93
N ILE A 329 16.65 20.73 24.31
CA ILE A 329 15.54 20.46 23.40
C ILE A 329 14.28 20.10 24.20
N TRP A 330 14.44 19.55 25.42
CA TRP A 330 13.33 19.37 26.34
C TRP A 330 12.78 20.70 26.84
N GLN A 331 11.47 20.87 26.71
CA GLN A 331 10.78 22.08 27.13
C GLN A 331 9.77 21.77 28.24
N PRO A 332 9.69 22.60 29.30
CA PRO A 332 8.73 22.40 30.37
C PRO A 332 7.31 22.77 29.91
N LEU A 333 6.34 21.97 30.34
CA LEU A 333 4.92 22.27 30.23
C LEU A 333 4.44 22.99 31.51
N PRO A 334 3.34 23.76 31.45
CA PRO A 334 2.76 24.40 32.64
C PRO A 334 2.37 23.42 33.76
N THR A 335 2.15 22.15 33.41
CA THR A 335 1.87 21.05 34.33
C THR A 335 3.08 20.56 35.12
N GLY A 336 4.29 21.03 34.78
CA GLY A 336 5.56 20.57 35.34
C GLY A 336 6.14 19.35 34.62
N GLU A 337 5.47 18.86 33.59
CA GLU A 337 5.96 17.78 32.72
C GLU A 337 6.99 18.32 31.71
N LEU A 338 7.84 17.44 31.19
CA LEU A 338 8.73 17.78 30.08
C LEU A 338 8.11 17.29 28.76
N HIS A 339 8.35 18.01 27.68
CA HIS A 339 7.99 17.54 26.35
C HIS A 339 9.12 17.73 25.35
N ARG A 340 9.09 16.89 24.31
CA ARG A 340 10.00 16.94 23.17
C ARG A 340 9.25 16.60 21.90
N ILE A 341 9.47 17.38 20.86
CA ILE A 341 8.99 17.07 19.52
C ILE A 341 9.94 16.06 18.90
N ILE A 342 9.38 15.02 18.30
CA ILE A 342 10.14 13.97 17.61
C ILE A 342 9.88 14.11 16.12
N SER A 343 10.96 14.26 15.35
CA SER A 343 10.96 14.24 13.89
C SER A 343 11.88 13.13 13.44
N THR A 344 11.52 12.40 12.38
CA THR A 344 12.45 11.41 11.81
C THR A 344 13.51 12.14 10.99
N ARG A 345 14.73 11.59 10.93
CA ARG A 345 15.82 12.12 10.09
C ARG A 345 15.35 12.40 8.65
N ARG A 346 14.60 11.47 8.06
CA ARG A 346 14.06 11.62 6.71
C ARG A 346 13.19 12.86 6.55
N VAL A 347 12.29 13.13 7.49
CA VAL A 347 11.41 14.31 7.45
C VAL A 347 12.22 15.61 7.54
N LEU A 348 13.26 15.63 8.38
CA LEU A 348 14.16 16.78 8.50
C LEU A 348 14.98 17.00 7.22
N GLU A 349 15.56 15.94 6.67
CA GLU A 349 16.34 15.99 5.42
C GLU A 349 15.49 16.48 4.23
N GLU A 350 14.24 15.98 4.10
CA GLU A 350 13.30 16.43 3.06
C GLU A 350 12.92 17.91 3.20
N ALA A 351 12.94 18.44 4.43
CA ALA A 351 12.74 19.86 4.71
C ALA A 351 14.02 20.71 4.56
N GLY A 352 15.15 20.11 4.21
CA GLY A 352 16.44 20.80 4.15
C GLY A 352 16.99 21.20 5.52
N ILE A 353 16.51 20.55 6.58
CA ILE A 353 16.96 20.75 7.96
C ILE A 353 18.04 19.70 8.24
N ASP A 354 19.19 20.16 8.73
CA ASP A 354 20.26 19.28 9.17
C ASP A 354 19.78 18.47 10.40
N PRO A 355 19.62 17.14 10.28
CA PRO A 355 19.14 16.30 11.38
C PRO A 355 20.15 16.21 12.53
N ASP A 356 21.39 16.67 12.35
CA ASP A 356 22.40 16.68 13.41
C ASP A 356 22.54 18.06 14.06
N ASN A 357 21.70 19.04 13.65
CA ASN A 357 21.69 20.39 14.21
C ASN A 357 20.67 20.54 15.37
N PRO A 358 21.13 20.67 16.62
CA PRO A 358 20.29 20.69 17.80
C PRO A 358 19.48 21.99 17.99
N VAL A 359 19.70 23.03 17.17
CA VAL A 359 19.02 24.33 17.32
C VAL A 359 17.67 24.34 16.59
N LEU A 360 17.45 23.40 15.67
CA LEU A 360 16.23 23.31 14.87
C LEU A 360 15.25 22.22 15.36
N MET A 361 15.70 21.35 16.26
CA MET A 361 14.86 20.41 17.03
C MET A 361 14.56 20.99 18.39
#